data_AF-A0A970WXE8-F1
#
_entry.id   AF-A0A970WXE8-F1
#
_cell.length_a   1.000
_cell.length_b   1.000
_cell.length_c   1.000
_cell.angle_alpha   90.00
_cell.angle_beta   90.00
_cell.angle_gamma   90.00
#
_symmetry.space_group_name_H-M   'P 1'
#
loop_
_entity.id
_entity.type
_entity.pdbx_description
1 polymer ?
#
loop_
_entity_poly.entity_id
_entity_poly.type
_entity_poly.pdbx_seq_one_letter_code
_entity_poly.pdbx_strand_id
1 'polypeptide(L)'
;MKKDYKIDFEMFETLEIVKIIDFFVLIEQAQKKKVSKEKMIACYREYQQILNNKSLEKKYDKMLYDKSQVSIYQTMKKYLERP
;
A
#
# COMPACT_ATOMS: atom_id res chain seq x y z
N MET A 1 -16.43 1.01 9.02
CA MET A 1 -15.24 1.21 9.88
C MET A 1 -14.42 2.35 9.30
N LYS A 2 -14.22 3.45 10.04
CA LYS A 2 -13.20 4.44 9.70
C LYS A 2 -11.84 3.76 9.83
N LYS A 3 -11.01 3.82 8.79
CA LYS A 3 -9.65 3.31 8.83
C LYS A 3 -8.73 4.49 9.11
N ASP A 4 -8.24 4.60 10.35
CA ASP A 4 -7.23 5.62 10.70
C ASP A 4 -5.84 5.20 10.19
N TYR A 5 -5.43 5.72 9.04
CA TYR A 5 -4.05 5.58 8.55
C TYR A 5 -3.25 6.78 9.02
N LYS A 6 -2.09 6.52 9.64
CA LYS A 6 -1.18 7.56 10.11
C LYS A 6 -0.28 8.01 8.96
N ILE A 7 -0.86 8.80 8.06
CA ILE A 7 -0.20 9.43 6.92
C ILE A 7 0.16 10.85 7.30
N ASP A 8 1.28 11.35 6.79
CA ASP A 8 1.67 12.75 6.96
C ASP A 8 0.96 13.58 5.90
N PHE A 9 -0.04 14.36 6.30
CA PHE A 9 -0.88 15.13 5.36
C PHE A 9 -0.18 16.41 4.85
N GLU A 10 0.92 16.83 5.47
CA GLU A 10 1.70 17.99 5.03
C GLU A 10 2.76 17.60 3.99
N MET A 11 3.11 16.31 3.93
CA MET A 11 4.14 15.77 3.02
C MET A 11 3.63 15.49 1.60
N PHE A 12 2.30 15.39 1.41
CA PHE A 12 1.69 14.91 0.16
C PHE A 12 0.55 15.80 -0.30
N GLU A 13 0.34 15.84 -1.61
CA GLU A 13 -0.87 16.45 -2.18
C GLU A 13 -2.10 15.60 -1.87
N THR A 14 -3.29 16.22 -1.86
CA THR A 14 -4.55 15.52 -1.57
C THR A 14 -4.76 14.29 -2.44
N LEU A 15 -4.44 14.37 -3.74
CA LEU A 15 -4.58 13.25 -4.67
C LEU A 15 -3.60 12.12 -4.39
N GLU A 16 -2.38 12.45 -3.96
CA GLU A 16 -1.37 11.46 -3.57
C GLU A 16 -1.79 10.72 -2.30
N ILE A 17 -2.36 11.43 -1.33
CA ILE A 17 -2.90 10.82 -0.10
C ILE A 17 -4.02 9.84 -0.43
N VAL A 18 -4.94 10.20 -1.34
CA VAL A 18 -5.99 9.29 -1.81
C VAL A 18 -5.37 8.03 -2.42
N LYS A 19 -4.37 8.17 -3.29
CA LYS A 19 -3.67 7.03 -3.92
C LYS A 19 -2.97 6.13 -2.91
N ILE A 20 -2.33 6.70 -1.88
CA ILE A 20 -1.70 5.94 -0.79
C ILE A 20 -2.76 5.13 -0.03
N ILE A 21 -3.88 5.76 0.34
CA ILE A 21 -4.97 5.11 1.06
C ILE A 21 -5.58 3.99 0.22
N ASP A 22 -5.87 4.26 -1.06
CA ASP A 22 -6.43 3.29 -1.98
C ASP A 22 -5.50 2.08 -2.16
N PHE A 23 -4.20 2.30 -2.21
CA PHE A 23 -3.22 1.23 -2.24
C PHE A 23 -3.25 0.37 -0.96
N PHE A 24 -3.32 0.98 0.24
CA PHE A 24 -3.46 0.22 1.49
C PHE A 24 -4.73 -0.63 1.51
N VAL A 25 -5.85 -0.06 1.05
CA VAL A 25 -7.12 -0.78 0.93
C VAL A 25 -6.99 -1.94 -0.06
N LEU A 26 -6.27 -1.76 -1.18
CA LEU A 26 -6.03 -2.81 -2.16
C LEU A 26 -5.20 -3.97 -1.58
N ILE A 27 -4.16 -3.67 -0.80
CA ILE A 27 -3.33 -4.66 -0.11
C ILE A 27 -4.17 -5.48 0.89
N GLU A 28 -4.99 -4.83 1.71
CA GLU A 28 -5.90 -5.51 2.63
C GLU A 28 -6.93 -6.38 1.88
N GLN A 29 -7.45 -5.90 0.75
CA GLN A 29 -8.40 -6.66 -0.08
C GLN A 29 -7.77 -7.91 -0.70
N ALA A 30 -6.50 -7.85 -1.07
CA ALA A 30 -5.78 -8.96 -1.68
C ALA A 30 -5.65 -10.20 -0.77
N GLN A 31 -5.83 -10.05 0.54
CA GLN A 31 -5.93 -11.21 1.45
C GLN A 31 -7.28 -11.93 1.36
N LYS A 32 -8.36 -11.19 1.05
CA LYS A 32 -9.74 -11.72 1.09
C LYS A 32 -10.24 -12.17 -0.26
N LYS A 33 -9.78 -11.55 -1.34
CA LYS A 33 -10.22 -11.82 -2.71
C LYS A 33 -9.08 -11.68 -3.70
N LYS A 34 -9.25 -12.31 -4.87
CA LYS A 34 -8.31 -12.19 -5.99
C LYS A 34 -8.35 -10.77 -6.53
N VAL A 35 -7.19 -10.12 -6.62
CA VAL A 35 -6.99 -8.84 -7.28
C VAL A 35 -6.22 -9.07 -8.58
N SER A 36 -6.51 -8.30 -9.62
CA SER A 36 -5.72 -8.34 -10.87
C SER A 36 -4.26 -8.03 -10.57
N LYS A 37 -3.36 -8.89 -11.06
CA LYS A 37 -1.91 -8.73 -10.91
C LYS A 37 -1.43 -7.42 -11.53
N GLU A 38 -1.91 -7.09 -12.72
CA GLU A 38 -1.58 -5.86 -13.43
C GLU A 38 -1.99 -4.63 -12.62
N LYS A 39 -3.22 -4.62 -12.10
CA LYS A 39 -3.72 -3.54 -11.24
C LYS A 39 -2.87 -3.40 -9.98
N MET A 40 -2.56 -4.51 -9.31
CA MET A 40 -1.76 -4.50 -8.09
C MET A 40 -0.36 -3.93 -8.34
N ILE A 41 0.30 -4.35 -9.42
CA ILE A 41 1.65 -3.87 -9.79
C ILE A 41 1.61 -2.39 -10.18
N ALA A 42 0.59 -1.95 -10.92
CA ALA A 42 0.44 -0.56 -11.32
C ALA A 42 0.28 0.36 -10.09
N CYS A 43 -0.66 0.04 -9.18
CA CYS A 43 -0.86 0.81 -7.95
C CYS A 43 0.38 0.78 -7.04
N TYR A 44 1.11 -0.34 -6.99
CA TYR A 44 2.34 -0.40 -6.21
C TYR A 44 3.44 0.51 -6.76
N ARG A 45 3.63 0.54 -8.08
CA ARG A 45 4.61 1.45 -8.71
C ARG A 45 4.27 2.91 -8.45
N GLU A 46 3.01 3.27 -8.58
CA GLU A 46 2.53 4.62 -8.29
C GLU A 46 2.75 4.99 -6.81
N TYR A 47 2.43 4.08 -5.89
CA TYR A 47 2.73 4.26 -4.46
C TYR A 47 4.23 4.47 -4.21
N GLN A 48 5.11 3.67 -4.83
CA GLN A 48 6.56 3.84 -4.68
C GLN A 48 7.05 5.18 -5.24
N GLN A 49 6.48 5.64 -6.37
CA GLN A 49 6.80 6.92 -6.97
C GLN A 49 6.39 8.10 -6.08
N ILE A 50 5.20 8.05 -5.48
CA ILE A 50 4.71 9.07 -4.55
C ILE A 50 5.62 9.16 -3.32
N LEU A 51 5.97 8.02 -2.73
CA LEU A 51 6.79 8.04 -1.51
C LEU A 51 8.25 8.43 -1.78
N ASN A 52 8.82 7.91 -2.87
CA ASN A 52 10.22 8.08 -3.27
C ASN A 52 11.23 7.93 -2.09
N ASN A 53 10.87 7.13 -1.07
CA ASN A 53 11.60 7.04 0.18
C ASN A 53 11.41 5.66 0.82
N LYS A 54 12.50 4.89 0.84
CA LYS A 54 12.46 3.49 1.32
C LYS A 54 12.17 3.37 2.82
N SER A 55 12.61 4.34 3.62
CA SER A 55 12.32 4.36 5.06
C SER A 55 10.85 4.62 5.32
N LEU A 56 10.22 5.49 4.51
CA LEU A 56 8.80 5.76 4.60
C LEU A 56 7.96 4.56 4.16
N GLU A 57 8.36 3.87 3.08
CA GLU A 57 7.75 2.59 2.69
C GLU A 57 7.73 1.57 3.85
N LYS A 58 8.87 1.40 4.54
CA LYS A 58 8.98 0.49 5.70
C LYS A 58 8.10 0.93 6.86
N LYS A 59 8.03 2.23 7.13
CA LYS A 59 7.17 2.80 8.19
C LYS A 59 5.69 2.50 7.90
N TYR A 60 5.25 2.67 6.67
CA TYR A 60 3.87 2.40 6.26
C TYR A 60 3.56 0.90 6.19
N ASP A 61 4.50 0.06 5.74
CA ASP A 61 4.36 -1.39 5.81
C ASP A 61 4.17 -1.86 7.27
N LYS A 62 5.00 -1.36 8.19
CA LYS A 62 4.86 -1.65 9.63
C LYS A 62 3.52 -1.17 10.18
N MET A 63 3.11 0.06 9.87
CA MET A 63 1.82 0.60 10.30
C MET A 63 0.65 -0.28 9.83
N LEU A 64 0.66 -0.70 8.57
CA LEU A 64 -0.39 -1.54 8.01
C LEU A 64 -0.40 -2.93 8.65
N TYR A 65 0.79 -3.50 8.90
CA TYR A 65 0.94 -4.78 9.58
C TYR A 65 0.38 -4.72 11.01
N ASP A 66 0.79 -3.72 11.81
CA ASP A 66 0.35 -3.57 13.19
C ASP A 66 -1.18 -3.42 13.28
N LYS A 67 -1.82 -2.81 12.27
CA LYS A 67 -3.26 -2.56 12.23
C LYS A 67 -4.09 -3.70 11.66
N SER A 68 -3.61 -4.37 10.61
CA SER A 68 -4.42 -5.29 9.80
C SER A 68 -3.79 -6.66 9.62
N GLN A 69 -2.62 -6.89 10.23
CA GLN A 69 -1.84 -8.13 10.10
C GLN A 69 -1.53 -8.45 8.63
N VAL A 70 -1.39 -7.40 7.80
CA VAL A 70 -1.05 -7.50 6.38
C VAL A 70 0.22 -6.70 6.11
N SER A 71 1.23 -7.36 5.55
CA SER A 71 2.43 -6.68 5.05
C SER A 71 2.29 -6.39 3.55
N ILE A 72 2.54 -5.13 3.18
CA ILE A 72 2.73 -4.66 1.80
C ILE A 72 3.86 -5.45 1.15
N TYR A 73 5.01 -5.56 1.81
CA TYR A 73 6.18 -6.25 1.25
C TYR A 73 5.87 -7.72 0.92
N GLN A 74 5.33 -8.48 1.88
CA GLN A 74 5.01 -9.89 1.67
C GLN A 74 3.92 -10.08 0.62
N THR A 75 2.93 -9.18 0.59
CA THR A 75 1.85 -9.22 -0.41
C THR A 75 2.42 -8.99 -1.79
N MET A 76 3.18 -7.91 -1.99
CA MET A 76 3.75 -7.56 -3.29
C MET A 76 4.77 -8.58 -3.77
N LYS A 77 5.58 -9.16 -2.88
CA LYS A 77 6.48 -10.27 -3.22
C LYS A 77 5.72 -11.40 -3.94
N LYS A 78 4.56 -11.81 -3.42
CA LYS A 78 3.71 -12.83 -4.07
C LYS A 78 3.18 -12.40 -5.45
N TYR A 79 2.86 -11.12 -5.64
CA TYR A 79 2.37 -10.62 -6.94
C TYR A 79 3.48 -10.45 -7.97
N LEU A 80 4.71 -10.17 -7.54
CA LEU A 80 5.88 -10.01 -8.40
C LEU A 80 6.51 -11.35 -8.78
N GLU A 81 6.50 -12.34 -7.88
CA GLU A 81 7.08 -13.67 -8.11
C GLU A 81 6.14 -14.64 -8.85
N ARG A 82 4.83 -14.38 -8.86
CA ARG A 82 3.90 -15.18 -9.66
C ARG A 82 4.18 -14.91 -11.15
N PRO A 83 4.31 -15.93 -12.01
CA PRO A 83 4.37 -15.74 -13.47
C PRO A 83 3.09 -15.10 -14.01
#